data_AF-A0A0F9PGX5-F1
#
_entry.id   AF-A0A0F9PGX5-F1
#
_cell.length_a   1.000
_cell.length_b   1.000
_cell.length_c   1.000
_cell.angle_alpha   90.00
_cell.angle_beta   90.00
_cell.angle_gamma   90.00
#
_symmetry.space_group_name_H-M   'P 1'
#
loop_
_entity.id
_entity.type
_entity.pdbx_description
1 polymer ?
#
loop_
_entity_poly.entity_id
_entity_poly.type
_entity_poly.pdbx_seq_one_letter_code
_entity_poly.pdbx_strand_id
1 'polypeptide(L)'
;EKKSEVKIFEIQQKIERLKNIKLGLYEDGDYEKSMEIAKMIITIAEKNDINIILNEEKKFINATQKKISPKKPIGEKIEELKKLRHSYYSSEKYEEAIQISKMLIEFASEANLDETVKIEENFIALLQEKINQKSSKVESFESLKDLELVDQKQPFSPKIKEKSEKDLDTLLSAKQIKIKTDKVKLEEEKENIEVEKQEFKSNEESSIGEQRKFIEEREIFKQEKINLEEEIGNFNQEKLMLEEVKKNLNKEKREFESNKEFFMEEQCKFKEEREIFKQEKIILEQEKENFNQIRQMFEEIKKKLL
;
A
#
# COMPACT_ATOMS: atom_id res chain seq x y z
N GLU A 1 23.21 -21.19 -45.46
CA GLU A 1 21.81 -21.02 -45.00
C GLU A 1 21.42 -21.87 -43.79
N LYS A 2 21.70 -23.19 -43.74
CA LYS A 2 21.30 -24.03 -42.57
C LYS A 2 21.78 -23.54 -41.18
N LYS A 3 22.92 -22.84 -41.10
CA LYS A 3 23.50 -22.36 -39.82
C LYS A 3 22.79 -21.11 -39.27
N SER A 4 22.13 -20.33 -40.11
CA SER A 4 21.33 -19.16 -39.69
C SER A 4 19.93 -19.56 -39.25
N GLU A 5 19.33 -20.58 -39.89
CA GLU A 5 18.02 -21.13 -39.49
C GLU A 5 18.06 -21.79 -38.11
N VAL A 6 19.12 -22.54 -37.80
CA VAL A 6 19.30 -23.19 -36.48
C VAL A 6 19.38 -22.14 -35.37
N LYS A 7 20.09 -21.03 -35.59
CA LYS A 7 20.18 -19.94 -34.61
C LYS A 7 18.84 -19.24 -34.37
N ILE A 8 18.07 -19.02 -35.42
CA ILE A 8 16.74 -18.38 -35.31
C ILE A 8 15.78 -19.27 -34.51
N PHE A 9 15.80 -20.58 -34.75
CA PHE A 9 14.97 -21.54 -34.02
C PHE A 9 15.32 -21.60 -32.52
N GLU A 10 16.61 -21.58 -32.17
CA GLU A 10 17.06 -21.52 -30.77
C GLU A 10 16.61 -20.22 -30.07
N ILE A 11 16.66 -19.09 -30.77
CA ILE A 11 16.19 -17.79 -30.25
C ILE A 11 14.67 -17.82 -30.02
N GLN A 12 13.89 -18.40 -30.94
CA GLN A 12 12.45 -18.53 -30.79
C GLN A 12 12.08 -19.41 -29.59
N GLN A 13 12.73 -20.56 -29.42
CA GLN A 13 12.50 -21.41 -28.25
C GLN A 13 12.84 -20.69 -26.94
N LYS A 14 13.91 -19.89 -26.94
CA LYS A 14 14.30 -19.12 -25.76
C LYS A 14 13.27 -18.06 -25.41
N ILE A 15 12.74 -17.35 -26.41
CA ILE A 15 11.67 -16.37 -26.20
C ILE A 15 10.40 -17.07 -25.67
N GLU A 16 10.04 -18.22 -26.21
CA GLU A 16 8.83 -18.95 -25.78
C GLU A 16 8.91 -19.41 -24.32
N ARG A 17 10.07 -19.93 -23.90
CA ARG A 17 10.31 -20.27 -22.48
C ARG A 17 10.16 -19.05 -21.56
N LEU A 18 10.71 -17.92 -21.98
CA LEU A 18 10.58 -16.68 -21.23
C LEU A 18 9.14 -16.17 -21.20
N LYS A 19 8.36 -16.33 -22.27
CA LYS A 19 6.92 -16.01 -22.28
C LYS A 19 6.14 -16.83 -21.27
N ASN A 20 6.42 -18.13 -21.16
CA ASN A 20 5.77 -19.00 -20.16
C ASN A 20 6.14 -18.62 -18.72
N ILE A 21 7.42 -18.32 -18.46
CA ILE A 21 7.87 -17.87 -17.13
C ILE A 21 7.23 -16.52 -16.78
N LYS A 22 7.21 -15.58 -17.73
CA LYS A 22 6.55 -14.28 -17.59
C LYS A 22 5.08 -14.42 -17.22
N LEU A 23 4.37 -15.32 -17.90
CA LEU A 23 2.94 -15.55 -17.66
C LEU A 23 2.70 -16.16 -16.29
N GLY A 24 3.47 -17.19 -15.90
CA GLY A 24 3.39 -17.78 -14.56
C GLY A 24 3.61 -16.74 -13.46
N LEU A 25 4.67 -15.93 -13.57
CA LEU A 25 4.94 -14.84 -12.62
C LEU A 25 3.82 -13.79 -12.59
N TYR A 26 3.18 -13.53 -13.72
CA TYR A 26 2.05 -12.58 -13.80
C TYR A 26 0.81 -13.14 -13.10
N GLU A 27 0.52 -14.43 -13.30
CA GLU A 27 -0.59 -15.13 -12.65
C GLU A 27 -0.38 -15.26 -11.14
N ASP A 28 0.87 -15.44 -10.71
CA ASP A 28 1.29 -15.47 -9.31
C ASP A 28 1.30 -14.07 -8.64
N GLY A 29 1.01 -13.00 -9.40
CA GLY A 29 0.99 -11.62 -8.89
C GLY A 29 2.36 -10.96 -8.73
N ASP A 30 3.44 -11.63 -9.10
CA ASP A 30 4.80 -11.09 -9.12
C ASP A 30 5.03 -10.26 -10.40
N TYR A 31 4.31 -9.13 -10.46
CA TYR A 31 4.30 -8.24 -11.62
C TYR A 31 5.68 -7.63 -11.92
N GLU A 32 6.50 -7.40 -10.89
CA GLU A 32 7.82 -6.80 -11.04
C GLU A 32 8.79 -7.77 -11.73
N LYS A 33 8.88 -9.02 -11.25
CA LYS A 33 9.68 -10.04 -11.95
C LYS A 33 9.10 -10.37 -13.32
N SER A 34 7.77 -10.42 -13.47
CA SER A 34 7.14 -10.61 -14.78
C SER A 34 7.56 -9.51 -15.78
N MET A 35 7.62 -8.25 -15.34
CA MET A 35 8.12 -7.14 -16.15
C MET A 35 9.62 -7.22 -16.47
N GLU A 36 10.45 -7.69 -15.55
CA GLU A 36 11.87 -7.95 -15.83
C GLU A 36 12.04 -8.99 -16.93
N ILE A 37 11.27 -10.09 -16.88
CA ILE A 37 11.28 -11.11 -17.93
C ILE A 37 10.81 -10.52 -19.28
N ALA A 38 9.79 -9.67 -19.29
CA ALA A 38 9.35 -8.97 -20.50
C ALA A 38 10.46 -8.08 -21.09
N LYS A 39 11.23 -7.35 -20.26
CA LYS A 39 12.40 -6.56 -20.70
C LYS A 39 13.51 -7.45 -21.27
N MET A 40 13.72 -8.64 -20.71
CA MET A 40 14.67 -9.62 -21.25
C MET A 40 14.24 -10.12 -22.63
N ILE A 41 12.94 -10.39 -22.84
CA ILE A 41 12.40 -10.79 -24.14
C ILE A 41 12.60 -9.67 -25.16
N ILE A 42 12.32 -8.41 -24.81
CA ILE A 42 12.57 -7.23 -25.65
C ILE A 42 14.03 -7.16 -26.06
N THR A 43 14.96 -7.31 -25.11
CA THR A 43 16.41 -7.27 -25.38
C THR A 43 16.85 -8.35 -26.38
N ILE A 44 16.26 -9.55 -26.28
CA ILE A 44 16.55 -10.64 -27.22
C ILE A 44 15.92 -10.34 -28.59
N ALA A 45 14.69 -9.82 -28.63
CA ALA A 45 14.01 -9.50 -29.87
C ALA A 45 14.68 -8.34 -30.63
N GLU A 46 15.16 -7.30 -29.93
CA GLU A 46 15.93 -6.18 -30.50
C GLU A 46 17.25 -6.64 -31.12
N LYS A 47 17.98 -7.54 -30.46
CA LYS A 47 19.24 -8.08 -30.98
C LYS A 47 19.09 -8.93 -32.24
N ASN A 48 17.87 -9.34 -32.57
CA ASN A 48 17.57 -10.26 -33.67
C ASN A 48 16.48 -9.72 -34.62
N ASP A 49 16.18 -8.42 -34.57
CA ASP A 49 15.22 -7.71 -35.43
C ASP A 49 13.78 -8.31 -35.48
N ILE A 50 13.30 -8.87 -34.36
CA ILE A 50 11.97 -9.52 -34.27
C ILE A 50 10.91 -8.52 -33.80
N ASN A 51 10.51 -7.63 -34.71
CA ASN A 51 9.64 -6.47 -34.42
C ASN A 51 8.23 -6.80 -33.87
N ILE A 52 7.67 -7.95 -34.23
CA ILE A 52 6.32 -8.36 -33.78
C ILE A 52 6.31 -8.53 -32.25
N ILE A 53 7.35 -9.18 -31.71
CA ILE A 53 7.49 -9.48 -30.28
C ILE A 53 7.76 -8.19 -29.48
N LEU A 54 8.49 -7.24 -30.06
CA LEU A 54 8.76 -5.96 -29.41
C LEU A 54 7.49 -5.18 -29.07
N ASN A 55 6.53 -5.14 -29.99
CA ASN A 55 5.28 -4.42 -29.78
C ASN A 55 4.38 -5.10 -28.74
N GLU A 56 4.33 -6.43 -28.72
CA GLU A 56 3.59 -7.20 -27.72
C GLU A 56 4.14 -6.95 -26.31
N GLU A 57 5.46 -7.08 -26.13
CA GLU A 57 6.07 -6.96 -24.81
C GLU A 57 6.08 -5.51 -24.30
N LYS A 58 6.21 -4.51 -25.17
CA LYS A 58 6.06 -3.10 -24.77
C LYS A 58 4.64 -2.79 -24.30
N LYS A 59 3.62 -3.33 -24.97
CA LYS A 59 2.22 -3.22 -24.50
C LYS A 59 2.01 -3.92 -23.17
N PHE A 60 2.58 -5.11 -22.99
CA PHE A 60 2.53 -5.86 -21.73
C PHE A 60 3.17 -5.08 -20.57
N ILE A 61 4.37 -4.52 -20.77
CA ILE A 61 5.06 -3.70 -19.78
C ILE A 61 4.20 -2.48 -19.41
N ASN A 62 3.63 -1.77 -20.39
CA ASN A 62 2.79 -0.60 -20.08
C ASN A 62 1.51 -0.97 -19.31
N ALA A 63 0.87 -2.10 -19.64
CA ALA A 63 -0.30 -2.58 -18.93
C ALA A 63 0.05 -3.04 -17.50
N THR A 64 1.18 -3.71 -17.33
CA THR A 64 1.64 -4.24 -16.03
C THR A 64 2.21 -3.14 -15.15
N GLN A 65 2.90 -2.15 -15.72
CA GLN A 65 3.38 -0.97 -15.02
C GLN A 65 2.23 -0.13 -14.46
N LYS A 66 1.02 -0.16 -15.07
CA LYS A 66 -0.18 0.45 -14.46
C LYS A 66 -0.67 -0.31 -13.22
N LYS A 67 -0.37 -1.61 -13.12
CA LYS A 67 -0.64 -2.44 -11.93
C LYS A 67 0.43 -2.26 -10.83
N ILE A 68 1.68 -1.98 -11.23
CA ILE A 68 2.83 -1.75 -10.32
C ILE A 68 3.00 -0.28 -9.93
N SER A 69 2.51 0.66 -10.75
CA SER A 69 2.65 2.09 -10.50
C SER A 69 2.17 2.37 -9.08
N PRO A 70 2.98 3.06 -8.26
CA PRO A 70 2.72 3.15 -6.84
C PRO A 70 1.48 4.02 -6.66
N LYS A 71 0.31 3.38 -6.54
CA LYS A 71 -0.58 3.81 -5.48
C LYS A 71 0.29 3.68 -4.23
N LYS A 72 0.81 4.81 -3.69
CA LYS A 72 1.11 4.88 -2.25
C LYS A 72 0.02 4.08 -1.56
N PRO A 73 0.33 3.14 -0.66
CA PRO A 73 -0.68 2.26 -0.08
C PRO A 73 -1.87 3.14 0.27
N ILE A 74 -3.06 2.81 -0.22
CA ILE A 74 -4.20 3.74 -0.20
C ILE A 74 -4.41 4.28 1.23
N GLY A 75 -4.06 3.48 2.24
CA GLY A 75 -3.93 3.89 3.65
C GLY A 75 -2.97 5.06 3.92
N GLU A 76 -1.73 5.06 3.43
CA GLU A 76 -0.79 6.19 3.58
C GLU A 76 -1.32 7.47 2.94
N LYS A 77 -1.93 7.36 1.75
CA LYS A 77 -2.51 8.52 1.05
C LYS A 77 -3.74 9.06 1.79
N ILE A 78 -4.58 8.17 2.32
CA ILE A 78 -5.70 8.54 3.17
C ILE A 78 -5.20 9.24 4.44
N GLU A 79 -4.11 8.75 5.05
CA GLU A 79 -3.58 9.34 6.29
C GLU A 79 -2.93 10.72 6.06
N GLU A 80 -2.20 10.90 4.96
CA GLU A 80 -1.69 12.21 4.54
C GLU A 80 -2.84 13.20 4.28
N LEU A 81 -3.89 12.78 3.58
CA LEU A 81 -5.06 13.60 3.31
C LEU A 81 -5.85 13.92 4.58
N LYS A 82 -5.96 12.99 5.54
CA LYS A 82 -6.57 13.24 6.86
C LYS A 82 -5.82 14.33 7.63
N LYS A 83 -4.48 14.27 7.64
CA LYS A 83 -3.62 15.30 8.26
C LYS A 83 -3.78 16.66 7.57
N LEU A 84 -3.79 16.66 6.24
CA LEU A 84 -3.95 17.88 5.45
C LEU A 84 -5.34 18.52 5.67
N ARG A 85 -6.41 17.71 5.64
CA ARG A 85 -7.78 18.13 5.97
C ARG A 85 -7.85 18.75 7.37
N HIS A 86 -7.26 18.11 8.36
CA HIS A 86 -7.21 18.64 9.73
C HIS A 86 -6.47 19.98 9.79
N SER A 87 -5.37 20.12 9.07
CA SER A 87 -4.64 21.40 8.99
C SER A 87 -5.48 22.52 8.38
N TYR A 88 -6.24 22.26 7.32
CA TYR A 88 -7.15 23.24 6.71
C TYR A 88 -8.30 23.60 7.65
N TYR A 89 -8.91 22.60 8.29
CA TYR A 89 -9.95 22.81 9.29
C TYR A 89 -9.50 23.69 10.46
N SER A 90 -8.34 23.39 11.04
CA SER A 90 -7.75 24.16 12.14
C SER A 90 -7.35 25.59 11.73
N SER A 91 -7.19 25.84 10.43
CA SER A 91 -6.92 27.17 9.87
C SER A 91 -8.19 27.90 9.42
N GLU A 92 -9.38 27.39 9.79
CA GLU A 92 -10.70 27.88 9.38
C GLU A 92 -10.94 27.97 7.85
N LYS A 93 -10.17 27.20 7.08
CA LYS A 93 -10.29 27.08 5.62
C LYS A 93 -11.24 25.93 5.28
N TYR A 94 -12.53 26.17 5.50
CA TYR A 94 -13.55 25.11 5.49
C TYR A 94 -13.83 24.59 4.07
N GLU A 95 -13.79 25.44 3.06
CA GLU A 95 -13.97 25.07 1.66
C GLU A 95 -12.86 24.13 1.18
N GLU A 96 -11.60 24.43 1.50
CA GLU A 96 -10.46 23.57 1.19
C GLU A 96 -10.53 22.25 1.98
N ALA A 97 -10.93 22.29 3.25
CA ALA A 97 -11.15 21.08 4.05
C ALA A 97 -12.25 20.18 3.43
N ILE A 98 -13.33 20.76 2.89
CA ILE A 98 -14.38 20.01 2.17
C ILE A 98 -13.81 19.38 0.89
N GLN A 99 -12.99 20.09 0.12
CA GLN A 99 -12.37 19.52 -1.09
C GLN A 99 -11.49 18.32 -0.77
N ILE A 100 -10.65 18.42 0.27
CA ILE A 100 -9.82 17.28 0.71
C ILE A 100 -10.69 16.12 1.21
N SER A 101 -11.80 16.40 1.89
CA SER A 101 -12.74 15.37 2.37
C SER A 101 -13.44 14.63 1.21
N LYS A 102 -13.77 15.33 0.12
CA LYS A 102 -14.30 14.69 -1.11
C LYS A 102 -13.27 13.77 -1.76
N MET A 103 -12.00 14.20 -1.83
CA MET A 103 -10.92 13.35 -2.32
C MET A 103 -10.72 12.12 -1.43
N LEU A 104 -10.84 12.26 -0.11
CA LEU A 104 -10.81 11.15 0.84
C LEU A 104 -11.92 10.13 0.59
N ILE A 105 -13.15 10.58 0.30
CA ILE A 105 -14.29 9.70 -0.05
C ILE A 105 -14.00 8.91 -1.32
N GLU A 106 -13.44 9.55 -2.37
CA GLU A 106 -13.06 8.86 -3.61
C GLU A 106 -12.03 7.76 -3.34
N PHE A 107 -10.96 8.05 -2.58
CA PHE A 107 -9.94 7.05 -2.24
C PHE A 107 -10.47 5.96 -1.31
N ALA A 108 -11.31 6.30 -0.34
CA ALA A 108 -11.92 5.33 0.58
C ALA A 108 -12.90 4.41 -0.14
N SER A 109 -13.68 4.92 -1.11
CA SER A 109 -14.59 4.13 -1.94
C SER A 109 -13.83 3.17 -2.85
N GLU A 110 -12.71 3.63 -3.45
CA GLU A 110 -11.82 2.75 -4.24
C GLU A 110 -11.19 1.61 -3.40
N ALA A 111 -11.09 1.79 -2.09
CA ALA A 111 -10.53 0.82 -1.15
C ALA A 111 -11.58 0.02 -0.36
N ASN A 112 -12.88 0.18 -0.65
CA ASN A 112 -14.00 -0.43 0.09
C ASN A 112 -13.97 -0.12 1.61
N LEU A 113 -13.61 1.11 1.99
CA LEU A 113 -13.57 1.58 3.38
C LEU A 113 -14.84 2.36 3.74
N ASP A 114 -15.97 1.67 3.81
CA ASP A 114 -17.31 2.26 3.98
C ASP A 114 -17.45 3.14 5.24
N GLU A 115 -16.76 2.79 6.32
CA GLU A 115 -16.76 3.58 7.55
C GLU A 115 -16.04 4.92 7.37
N THR A 116 -14.92 4.93 6.64
CA THR A 116 -14.19 6.18 6.33
C THR A 116 -15.04 7.08 5.45
N VAL A 117 -15.76 6.52 4.47
CA VAL A 117 -16.70 7.29 3.62
C VAL A 117 -17.75 7.99 4.48
N LYS A 118 -18.42 7.27 5.38
CA LYS A 118 -19.44 7.84 6.29
C LYS A 118 -18.88 8.93 7.21
N ILE A 119 -17.67 8.73 7.74
CA ILE A 119 -17.01 9.72 8.59
C ILE A 119 -16.78 11.02 7.81
N GLU A 120 -16.28 10.94 6.59
CA GLU A 120 -16.00 12.12 5.77
C GLU A 120 -17.29 12.81 5.28
N GLU A 121 -18.34 12.05 4.95
CA GLU A 121 -19.66 12.62 4.61
C GLU A 121 -20.25 13.43 5.77
N ASN A 122 -20.21 12.87 6.98
CA ASN A 122 -20.66 13.58 8.20
C ASN A 122 -19.79 14.82 8.48
N PHE A 123 -18.48 14.71 8.25
CA PHE A 123 -17.57 15.84 8.41
C PHE A 123 -17.87 16.98 7.43
N ILE A 124 -18.15 16.67 6.16
CA ILE A 124 -18.58 17.67 5.17
C ILE A 124 -19.87 18.37 5.61
N ALA A 125 -20.86 17.62 6.10
CA ALA A 125 -22.12 18.18 6.57
C ALA A 125 -21.90 19.18 7.73
N LEU A 126 -21.05 18.82 8.69
CA LEU A 126 -20.68 19.69 9.82
C LEU A 126 -19.97 20.98 9.34
N LEU A 127 -19.07 20.88 8.35
CA LEU A 127 -18.40 22.06 7.81
C LEU A 127 -19.35 22.98 7.05
N GLN A 128 -20.30 22.42 6.30
CA GLN A 128 -21.33 23.20 5.61
C GLN A 128 -22.22 23.95 6.59
N GLU A 129 -22.59 23.32 7.71
CA GLU A 129 -23.32 24.00 8.78
C GLU A 129 -22.53 25.17 9.37
N LYS A 130 -21.22 24.99 9.63
CA LYS A 130 -20.35 26.06 10.12
C LYS A 130 -20.20 27.23 9.16
N ILE A 131 -20.08 26.95 7.85
CA ILE A 131 -20.03 27.99 6.82
C ILE A 131 -21.35 28.78 6.82
N ASN A 132 -22.49 28.09 6.89
CA ASN A 132 -23.81 28.73 6.93
C ASN A 132 -24.02 29.59 8.20
N GLN A 133 -23.55 29.13 9.37
CA GLN A 133 -23.60 29.91 10.62
C GLN A 133 -22.66 31.13 10.59
N LYS A 134 -21.49 31.04 9.94
CA LYS A 134 -20.58 32.19 9.74
C LYS A 134 -21.24 33.24 8.83
N SER A 135 -21.95 32.80 7.79
CA SER A 135 -22.73 33.68 6.91
C SER A 135 -23.87 34.37 7.65
N SER A 136 -24.60 33.67 8.53
CA SER A 136 -25.72 34.26 9.28
C SER A 136 -25.28 35.24 10.37
N LYS A 137 -24.08 35.07 10.95
CA LYS A 137 -23.52 36.03 11.92
C LYS A 137 -23.15 37.36 11.28
N VAL A 138 -22.69 37.37 10.03
CA VAL A 138 -22.35 38.61 9.32
C VAL A 138 -23.59 39.47 9.04
N GLU A 139 -24.75 38.85 8.76
CA GLU A 139 -26.02 39.58 8.54
C GLU A 139 -26.65 40.10 9.85
N SER A 140 -26.38 39.46 10.99
CA SER A 140 -26.94 39.87 12.30
C SER A 140 -26.26 41.09 12.94
N PHE A 141 -25.07 41.50 12.48
CA PHE A 141 -24.36 42.65 13.04
C PHE A 141 -24.61 43.98 12.30
N GLU A 142 -25.22 43.96 11.12
CA GLU A 142 -25.63 45.19 10.40
C GLU A 142 -27.01 45.72 10.84
N SER A 143 -27.82 44.92 11.55
CA SER A 143 -29.17 45.29 11.98
C SER A 143 -29.27 45.88 13.40
N LEU A 144 -28.15 46.04 14.11
CA LEU A 144 -28.12 46.53 15.51
C LEU A 144 -27.56 47.96 15.68
N LYS A 145 -27.43 48.75 14.60
CA LYS A 145 -26.98 50.15 14.68
C LYS A 145 -28.09 51.20 14.85
N ASP A 146 -29.37 50.83 14.77
CA ASP A 146 -30.47 51.80 14.64
C ASP A 146 -31.42 51.92 15.85
N LEU A 147 -30.99 51.52 17.05
CA LEU A 147 -31.81 51.70 18.27
C LEU A 147 -31.10 52.59 19.29
N GLU A 148 -31.01 53.88 18.96
CA GLU A 148 -30.81 54.94 19.95
C GLU A 148 -32.03 55.05 20.86
N LEU A 149 -31.75 55.04 22.17
CA LEU A 149 -32.70 55.17 23.27
C LEU A 149 -33.52 56.46 23.18
N VAL A 150 -34.84 56.33 23.20
CA VAL A 150 -35.75 57.43 23.58
C VAL A 150 -36.14 57.25 25.05
N ASP A 151 -35.49 58.02 25.91
CA ASP A 151 -35.90 58.24 27.30
C ASP A 151 -37.20 59.07 27.34
N GLN A 152 -38.28 58.50 27.87
CA GLN A 152 -39.42 59.28 28.38
C GLN A 152 -39.61 59.01 29.87
N LYS A 153 -39.16 59.98 30.68
CA LYS A 153 -39.59 60.14 32.07
C LYS A 153 -40.93 60.88 32.09
N GLN A 154 -41.93 60.32 32.77
CA GLN A 154 -42.97 61.12 33.42
C GLN A 154 -43.10 60.71 34.90
N PRO A 155 -43.20 61.69 35.84
CA PRO A 155 -43.18 61.43 37.26
C PRO A 155 -44.59 61.46 37.85
N PHE A 156 -44.91 60.58 38.78
CA PHE A 156 -45.94 60.87 39.78
C PHE A 156 -45.59 60.26 41.13
N SER A 157 -45.46 61.17 42.10
CA SER A 157 -45.69 60.94 43.52
C SER A 157 -46.57 62.12 43.97
N PRO A 158 -47.18 62.17 45.18
CA PRO A 158 -47.25 61.18 46.25
C PRO A 158 -48.65 61.12 46.96
N LYS A 159 -48.70 60.37 48.07
CA LYS A 159 -49.41 60.70 49.34
C LYS A 159 -50.87 60.23 49.60
N ILE A 160 -51.01 59.54 50.76
CA ILE A 160 -51.94 59.77 51.90
C ILE A 160 -53.01 58.69 52.22
N LYS A 161 -52.77 58.09 53.40
CA LYS A 161 -53.63 57.73 54.57
C LYS A 161 -54.80 56.74 54.46
N GLU A 162 -54.71 55.79 55.39
CA GLU A 162 -55.77 55.20 56.23
C GLU A 162 -57.04 54.70 55.53
N LYS A 163 -57.03 53.42 55.17
CA LYS A 163 -58.24 52.60 55.07
C LYS A 163 -58.00 51.22 55.70
N SER A 164 -58.75 51.00 56.78
CA SER A 164 -59.38 49.74 57.21
C SER A 164 -58.56 48.44 57.31
N GLU A 165 -58.75 47.71 58.40
CA GLU A 165 -58.39 46.29 58.59
C GLU A 165 -58.72 45.36 57.40
N LYS A 166 -59.65 45.75 56.50
CA LYS A 166 -59.90 45.09 55.21
C LYS A 166 -58.71 45.08 54.25
N ASP A 167 -57.86 46.11 54.26
CA ASP A 167 -56.65 46.17 53.42
C ASP A 167 -55.58 45.21 53.95
N LEU A 168 -55.58 44.95 55.26
CA LEU A 168 -54.67 44.03 55.93
C LEU A 168 -55.04 42.56 55.65
N ASP A 169 -56.32 42.21 55.71
CA ASP A 169 -56.81 40.87 55.31
C ASP A 169 -56.59 40.60 53.82
N THR A 170 -56.77 41.62 52.97
CA THR A 170 -56.50 41.53 51.54
C THR A 170 -55.00 41.31 51.28
N LEU A 171 -54.12 42.04 51.99
CA LEU A 171 -52.67 41.85 51.98
C LEU A 171 -52.24 40.48 52.51
N LEU A 172 -52.89 39.98 53.57
CA LEU A 172 -52.61 38.67 54.16
C LEU A 172 -52.99 37.55 53.18
N SER A 173 -54.14 37.67 52.52
CA SER A 173 -54.57 36.73 51.48
C SER A 173 -53.63 36.75 50.28
N ALA A 174 -53.19 37.93 49.83
CA ALA A 174 -52.23 38.09 48.74
C ALA A 174 -50.86 37.50 49.10
N LYS A 175 -50.40 37.67 50.35
CA LYS A 175 -49.19 37.01 50.86
C LYS A 175 -49.34 35.49 50.91
N GLN A 176 -50.49 34.97 51.36
CA GLN A 176 -50.73 33.52 51.38
C GLN A 176 -50.76 32.92 49.97
N ILE A 177 -51.38 33.61 49.01
CA ILE A 177 -51.38 33.21 47.60
C ILE A 177 -49.95 33.22 47.08
N LYS A 178 -49.19 34.29 47.32
CA LYS A 178 -47.79 34.39 46.89
C LYS A 178 -46.90 33.30 47.49
N ILE A 179 -47.04 32.99 48.78
CA ILE A 179 -46.34 31.89 49.44
C ILE A 179 -46.70 30.53 48.80
N LYS A 180 -47.98 30.31 48.47
CA LYS A 180 -48.40 29.10 47.76
C LYS A 180 -47.78 29.01 46.37
N THR A 181 -47.77 30.10 45.61
CA THR A 181 -47.16 30.16 44.28
C THR A 181 -45.65 29.94 44.34
N ASP A 182 -44.97 30.56 45.29
CA ASP A 182 -43.52 30.41 45.49
C ASP A 182 -43.18 28.98 45.94
N LYS A 183 -44.03 28.35 46.76
CA LYS A 183 -43.88 26.93 47.12
C LYS A 183 -44.00 26.01 45.92
N VAL A 184 -44.97 26.25 45.02
CA VAL A 184 -45.11 25.46 43.78
C VAL A 184 -43.87 25.61 42.90
N LYS A 185 -43.38 26.83 42.70
CA LYS A 185 -42.15 27.09 41.93
C LYS A 185 -40.93 26.40 42.53
N LEU A 186 -40.78 26.42 43.85
CA LEU A 186 -39.69 25.72 44.54
C LEU A 186 -39.78 24.20 44.40
N GLU A 187 -41.00 23.64 44.37
CA GLU A 187 -41.19 22.20 44.14
C GLU A 187 -40.85 21.83 42.69
N GLU A 188 -41.24 22.65 41.70
CA GLU A 188 -40.84 22.49 40.29
C GLU A 188 -39.31 22.61 40.10
N GLU A 189 -38.68 23.58 40.76
CA GLU A 189 -37.23 23.78 40.70
C GLU A 189 -36.48 22.60 41.33
N LYS A 190 -37.01 22.05 42.43
CA LYS A 190 -36.48 20.84 43.07
C LYS A 190 -36.59 19.61 42.16
N GLU A 191 -37.71 19.45 41.46
CA GLU A 191 -37.90 18.35 40.50
C GLU A 191 -36.94 18.47 39.32
N ASN A 192 -36.75 19.68 38.77
CA ASN A 192 -35.77 19.94 37.70
C ASN A 192 -34.33 19.63 38.14
N ILE A 193 -33.94 20.02 39.36
CA ILE A 193 -32.61 19.71 39.92
C ILE A 193 -32.43 18.19 40.09
N GLU A 194 -33.48 17.44 40.44
CA GLU A 194 -33.43 15.99 40.56
C GLU A 194 -33.20 15.32 39.20
N VAL A 195 -33.86 15.82 38.14
CA VAL A 195 -33.67 15.37 36.75
C VAL A 195 -32.25 15.68 36.27
N GLU A 196 -31.77 16.91 36.47
CA GLU A 196 -30.41 17.32 36.07
C GLU A 196 -29.32 16.49 36.78
N LYS A 197 -29.53 16.13 38.06
CA LYS A 197 -28.64 15.21 38.78
C LYS A 197 -28.62 13.81 38.20
N GLN A 198 -29.75 13.29 37.72
CA GLN A 198 -29.81 11.98 37.06
C GLN A 198 -29.10 12.01 35.71
N GLU A 199 -29.33 13.05 34.90
CA GLU A 199 -28.63 13.23 33.62
C GLU A 199 -27.13 13.37 33.82
N PHE A 200 -26.68 14.12 34.82
CA PHE A 200 -25.27 14.28 35.13
C PHE A 200 -24.61 12.94 35.50
N LYS A 201 -25.27 12.12 36.32
CA LYS A 201 -24.78 10.77 36.65
C LYS A 201 -24.70 9.87 35.42
N SER A 202 -25.72 9.89 34.57
CA SER A 202 -25.73 9.10 33.33
C SER A 202 -24.59 9.52 32.39
N ASN A 203 -24.31 10.81 32.28
CA ASN A 203 -23.21 11.32 31.46
C ASN A 203 -21.84 10.94 32.04
N GLU A 204 -21.69 10.96 33.37
CA GLU A 204 -20.46 10.54 34.05
C GLU A 204 -20.18 9.05 33.80
N GLU A 205 -21.20 8.19 33.94
CA GLU A 205 -21.10 6.76 33.64
C GLU A 205 -20.74 6.49 32.17
N SER A 206 -21.35 7.23 31.23
CA SER A 206 -21.00 7.15 29.81
C SER A 206 -19.54 7.54 29.55
N SER A 207 -19.08 8.63 30.15
CA SER A 207 -17.70 9.11 29.99
C SER A 207 -16.68 8.11 30.53
N ILE A 208 -16.96 7.47 31.68
CA ILE A 208 -16.11 6.40 32.23
C ILE A 208 -16.09 5.19 31.28
N GLY A 209 -17.22 4.84 30.69
CA GLY A 209 -17.32 3.79 29.68
C GLY A 209 -16.44 4.05 28.45
N GLU A 210 -16.48 5.28 27.93
CA GLU A 210 -15.63 5.71 26.81
C GLU A 210 -14.14 5.69 27.17
N GLN A 211 -13.77 6.16 28.37
CA GLN A 211 -12.39 6.11 28.83
C GLN A 211 -11.85 4.68 28.91
N ARG A 212 -12.67 3.72 29.36
CA ARG A 212 -12.28 2.29 29.38
C ARG A 212 -12.03 1.75 27.98
N LYS A 213 -12.92 2.03 27.02
CA LYS A 213 -12.73 1.63 25.62
C LYS A 213 -11.45 2.19 25.04
N PHE A 214 -11.16 3.46 25.31
CA PHE A 214 -9.92 4.10 24.84
C PHE A 214 -8.66 3.44 25.42
N ILE A 215 -8.71 2.98 26.68
CA ILE A 215 -7.60 2.24 27.30
C ILE A 215 -7.44 0.87 26.63
N GLU A 216 -8.53 0.15 26.37
CA GLU A 216 -8.50 -1.15 25.68
C GLU A 216 -7.95 -1.02 24.25
N GLU A 217 -8.43 -0.06 23.47
CA GLU A 217 -7.93 0.25 22.12
C GLU A 217 -6.43 0.57 22.13
N ARG A 218 -5.96 1.33 23.14
CA ARG A 218 -4.54 1.65 23.28
C ARG A 218 -3.70 0.41 23.57
N GLU A 219 -4.19 -0.55 24.35
CA GLU A 219 -3.48 -1.81 24.60
C GLU A 219 -3.47 -2.70 23.36
N ILE A 220 -4.56 -2.74 22.58
CA ILE A 220 -4.59 -3.44 21.28
C ILE A 220 -3.54 -2.84 20.34
N PHE A 221 -3.50 -1.51 20.21
CA PHE A 221 -2.53 -0.84 19.34
C PHE A 221 -1.07 -1.10 19.76
N LYS A 222 -0.79 -1.21 21.07
CA LYS A 222 0.54 -1.60 21.56
C LYS A 222 0.90 -3.03 21.14
N GLN A 223 -0.04 -3.97 21.22
CA GLN A 223 0.19 -5.35 20.81
C GLN A 223 0.38 -5.46 19.29
N GLU A 224 -0.43 -4.76 18.50
CA GLU A 224 -0.24 -4.69 17.05
C GLU A 224 1.14 -4.15 16.68
N LYS A 225 1.60 -3.10 17.38
CA LYS A 225 2.94 -2.56 17.18
C LYS A 225 4.03 -3.60 17.47
N ILE A 226 3.93 -4.35 18.56
CA ILE A 226 4.89 -5.40 18.91
C ILE A 226 4.91 -6.49 17.83
N ASN A 227 3.75 -6.94 17.38
CA ASN A 227 3.63 -7.95 16.32
C ASN A 227 4.26 -7.48 15.02
N LEU A 228 4.03 -6.22 14.62
CA LEU A 228 4.64 -5.63 13.43
C LEU A 228 6.17 -5.56 13.54
N GLU A 229 6.70 -5.21 14.72
CA GLU A 229 8.14 -5.21 14.96
C GLU A 229 8.74 -6.62 14.84
N GLU A 230 8.03 -7.65 15.31
CA GLU A 230 8.43 -9.05 15.15
C GLU A 230 8.39 -9.51 13.69
N GLU A 231 7.34 -9.18 12.94
CA GLU A 231 7.22 -9.48 11.51
C GLU A 231 8.34 -8.83 10.69
N ILE A 232 8.67 -7.58 10.97
CA ILE A 232 9.81 -6.88 10.35
C ILE A 232 11.12 -7.60 10.68
N GLY A 233 11.28 -8.07 11.92
CA GLY A 233 12.44 -8.88 12.34
C GLY A 233 12.56 -10.16 11.53
N ASN A 234 11.48 -10.92 11.40
CA ASN A 234 11.42 -12.17 10.64
C ASN A 234 11.71 -11.94 9.15
N PHE A 235 11.12 -10.92 8.55
CA PHE A 235 11.36 -10.55 7.15
C PHE A 235 12.83 -10.21 6.89
N ASN A 236 13.48 -9.48 7.81
CA ASN A 236 14.90 -9.17 7.68
C ASN A 236 15.79 -10.42 7.78
N GLN A 237 15.43 -11.38 8.64
CA GLN A 237 16.15 -12.65 8.71
C GLN A 237 16.00 -13.47 7.43
N GLU A 238 14.78 -13.57 6.89
CA GLU A 238 14.53 -14.27 5.63
C GLU A 238 15.31 -13.65 4.47
N LYS A 239 15.36 -12.31 4.40
CA LYS A 239 16.16 -11.59 3.41
C LYS A 239 17.65 -11.94 3.50
N LEU A 240 18.22 -11.99 4.72
CA LEU A 240 19.62 -12.37 4.92
C LEU A 240 19.91 -13.81 4.45
N MET A 241 19.02 -14.74 4.78
CA MET A 241 19.12 -16.13 4.32
C MET A 241 19.08 -16.23 2.80
N LEU A 242 18.19 -15.46 2.14
CA LEU A 242 18.10 -15.42 0.68
C LEU A 242 19.37 -14.86 0.04
N GLU A 243 19.97 -13.83 0.62
CA GLU A 243 21.25 -13.28 0.16
C GLU A 243 22.38 -14.29 0.26
N GLU A 244 22.42 -15.09 1.34
CA GLU A 244 23.38 -16.17 1.51
C GLU A 244 23.19 -17.29 0.48
N VAL A 245 21.96 -17.73 0.25
CA VAL A 245 21.64 -18.72 -0.80
C VAL A 245 22.08 -18.22 -2.17
N LYS A 246 21.82 -16.95 -2.50
CA LYS A 246 22.24 -16.34 -3.77
C LYS A 246 23.77 -16.33 -3.91
N LYS A 247 24.50 -16.06 -2.83
CA LYS A 247 25.97 -16.10 -2.82
C LYS A 247 26.50 -17.52 -3.06
N ASN A 248 25.90 -18.52 -2.43
CA ASN A 248 26.27 -19.92 -2.61
C ASN A 248 25.98 -20.40 -4.04
N LEU A 249 24.82 -20.07 -4.60
CA LEU A 249 24.47 -20.42 -5.98
C LEU A 249 25.43 -19.78 -7.01
N ASN A 250 25.87 -18.54 -6.77
CA ASN A 250 26.90 -17.91 -7.60
C ASN A 250 28.27 -18.57 -7.48
N LYS A 251 28.59 -19.19 -6.33
CA LYS A 251 29.82 -19.97 -6.16
C LYS A 251 29.72 -21.28 -6.94
N GLU A 252 28.64 -22.04 -6.76
CA GLU A 252 28.39 -23.28 -7.49
C GLU A 252 28.40 -23.07 -9.00
N LYS A 253 27.80 -21.98 -9.48
CA LYS A 253 27.81 -21.63 -10.91
C LYS A 253 29.24 -21.46 -11.45
N ARG A 254 30.11 -20.77 -10.72
CA ARG A 254 31.51 -20.58 -11.12
C ARG A 254 32.29 -21.89 -11.12
N GLU A 255 32.07 -22.74 -10.12
CA GLU A 255 32.68 -24.07 -10.06
C GLU A 255 32.23 -24.94 -11.23
N PHE A 256 30.94 -24.90 -11.57
CA PHE A 256 30.39 -25.60 -12.73
C PHE A 256 31.01 -25.11 -14.06
N GLU A 257 31.14 -23.78 -14.24
CA GLU A 257 31.78 -23.20 -15.42
C GLU A 257 33.25 -23.64 -15.55
N SER A 258 34.00 -23.65 -14.44
CA SER A 258 35.39 -24.11 -14.42
C SER A 258 35.51 -25.61 -14.75
N ASN A 259 34.65 -26.46 -14.17
CA ASN A 259 34.61 -27.89 -14.48
C ASN A 259 34.27 -28.15 -15.95
N LYS A 260 33.40 -27.32 -16.54
CA LYS A 260 33.05 -27.41 -17.96
C LYS A 260 34.25 -27.08 -18.84
N GLU A 261 35.03 -26.05 -18.50
CA GLU A 261 36.27 -25.72 -19.23
C GLU A 261 37.28 -26.86 -19.16
N PHE A 262 37.51 -27.41 -17.96
CA PHE A 262 38.39 -28.58 -17.78
C PHE A 262 37.96 -29.78 -18.63
N PHE A 263 36.67 -30.10 -18.65
CA PHE A 263 36.14 -31.19 -19.46
C PHE A 263 36.32 -30.95 -20.98
N MET A 264 36.21 -29.70 -21.43
CA MET A 264 36.45 -29.36 -22.83
C MET A 264 37.93 -29.51 -23.20
N GLU A 265 38.85 -29.16 -22.31
CA GLU A 265 40.29 -29.38 -22.51
C GLU A 265 40.63 -30.88 -22.58
N GLU A 266 40.07 -31.70 -21.69
CA GLU A 266 40.24 -33.16 -21.76
C GLU A 266 39.70 -33.74 -23.06
N GLN A 267 38.54 -33.26 -23.53
CA GLN A 267 38.01 -33.69 -24.83
C GLN A 267 38.94 -33.35 -26.00
N CYS A 268 39.61 -32.19 -25.96
CA CYS A 268 40.58 -31.81 -26.99
C CYS A 268 41.80 -32.74 -26.95
N LYS A 269 42.37 -32.99 -25.77
CA LYS A 269 43.50 -33.93 -25.61
C LYS A 269 43.15 -35.33 -26.12
N PHE A 270 41.98 -35.84 -25.76
CA PHE A 270 41.54 -37.16 -26.23
C PHE A 270 41.38 -37.22 -27.76
N LYS A 271 40.95 -36.13 -28.40
CA LYS A 271 40.89 -36.06 -29.87
C LYS A 271 42.30 -36.09 -30.48
N GLU A 272 43.25 -35.36 -29.90
CA GLU A 272 44.65 -35.36 -30.35
C GLU A 272 45.28 -36.76 -30.20
N GLU A 273 45.14 -37.40 -29.04
CA GLU A 273 45.60 -38.77 -28.80
C GLU A 273 45.01 -39.77 -29.81
N ARG A 274 43.72 -39.62 -30.13
CA ARG A 274 43.06 -40.47 -31.13
C ARG A 274 43.63 -40.27 -32.53
N GLU A 275 44.00 -39.05 -32.91
CA GLU A 275 44.65 -38.80 -34.20
C GLU A 275 46.07 -39.35 -34.24
N ILE A 276 46.83 -39.24 -33.14
CA ILE A 276 48.15 -39.89 -33.01
C ILE A 276 48.02 -41.40 -33.19
N PHE A 277 47.08 -42.04 -32.48
CA PHE A 277 46.85 -43.48 -32.59
C PHE A 277 46.47 -43.92 -34.01
N LYS A 278 45.70 -43.11 -34.74
CA LYS A 278 45.41 -43.38 -36.16
C LYS A 278 46.66 -43.32 -37.02
N GLN A 279 47.54 -42.35 -36.80
CA GLN A 279 48.81 -42.23 -37.52
C GLN A 279 49.74 -43.42 -37.23
N GLU A 280 49.89 -43.80 -35.95
CA GLU A 280 50.66 -44.99 -35.56
C GLU A 280 50.14 -46.26 -36.22
N LYS A 281 48.81 -46.42 -36.29
CA LYS A 281 48.19 -47.55 -37.00
C LYS A 281 48.57 -47.57 -38.49
N ILE A 282 48.56 -46.43 -39.17
CA ILE A 282 48.95 -46.32 -40.58
C ILE A 282 50.42 -46.72 -40.76
N ILE A 283 51.32 -46.24 -39.89
CA ILE A 283 52.75 -46.59 -39.92
C ILE A 283 52.93 -48.11 -39.74
N LEU A 284 52.26 -48.71 -38.75
CA LEU A 284 52.32 -50.15 -38.51
C LEU A 284 51.81 -50.98 -39.71
N GLU A 285 50.76 -50.51 -40.39
CA GLU A 285 50.26 -51.15 -41.61
C GLU A 285 51.30 -51.08 -42.74
N GLN A 286 51.98 -49.94 -42.92
CA GLN A 286 53.07 -49.78 -43.88
C GLN A 286 54.29 -50.65 -43.56
N GLU A 287 54.71 -50.71 -42.28
CA GLU A 287 55.80 -51.58 -41.84
C GLU A 287 55.49 -53.05 -42.09
N LYS A 288 54.26 -53.47 -41.82
CA LYS A 288 53.79 -54.84 -42.10
C LYS A 288 53.82 -55.14 -43.60
N GLU A 289 53.41 -54.21 -44.45
CA GLU A 289 53.50 -54.37 -45.90
C GLU A 289 54.96 -54.50 -46.38
N ASN A 290 55.84 -53.61 -45.91
CA ASN A 290 57.27 -53.67 -46.20
C ASN A 290 57.90 -54.99 -45.75
N PHE A 291 57.58 -55.46 -44.54
CA PHE A 291 58.04 -56.76 -44.03
C PHE A 291 57.58 -57.92 -44.92
N ASN A 292 56.32 -57.90 -45.36
CA ASN A 292 55.80 -58.92 -46.27
C ASN A 292 56.51 -58.91 -47.63
N GLN A 293 56.81 -57.73 -48.18
CA GLN A 293 57.58 -57.60 -49.43
C GLN A 293 59.01 -58.15 -49.27
N ILE A 294 59.70 -57.79 -48.19
CA ILE A 294 61.04 -58.32 -47.86
C ILE A 294 60.98 -59.85 -47.76
N ARG A 295 59.99 -60.39 -47.05
CA ARG A 295 59.80 -61.83 -46.91
C ARG A 295 59.61 -62.51 -48.27
N GLN A 296 58.80 -61.94 -49.16
CA GLN A 296 58.62 -62.46 -50.52
C GLN A 296 59.93 -62.48 -51.31
N MET A 297 60.71 -61.39 -51.28
CA MET A 297 62.03 -61.34 -51.94
C MET A 297 62.98 -62.42 -51.39
N PHE A 298 63.02 -62.63 -50.08
CA PHE A 298 63.84 -63.69 -49.47
C PHE A 298 63.43 -65.09 -49.96
N GLU A 299 62.13 -65.39 -50.02
CA GLU A 299 61.65 -66.67 -50.54
C GLU A 299 61.97 -66.87 -52.03
N GLU A 300 61.93 -65.80 -52.84
CA GLU A 300 62.35 -65.85 -54.24
C GLU A 300 63.84 -66.11 -54.39
N ILE A 301 64.69 -65.44 -53.62
CA ILE A 301 66.15 -65.68 -53.61
C ILE A 301 66.44 -67.12 -53.20
N LYS A 302 65.77 -67.61 -52.13
CA LYS A 302 65.92 -68.99 -51.66
C LYS A 302 65.56 -70.00 -52.75
N LYS A 303 64.47 -69.77 -53.51
CA LYS A 303 64.08 -70.62 -54.65
C LYS A 303 65.10 -70.61 -55.80
N LYS A 304 65.86 -69.53 -55.99
CA LYS A 304 66.89 -69.43 -57.03
C LYS A 304 68.21 -70.12 -56.65
N LEU A 305 68.45 -70.35 -55.36
CA LEU A 305 69.70 -70.93 -54.84
C LEU A 305 69.61 -72.45 -54.58
N LEU A 306 68.41 -73.02 -54.55
CA LEU A 306 68.13 -74.45 -54.41
C LEU A 306 67.83 -75.08 -55.77
#